data_AF-A0A662GDM4-F1
#
_entry.id   AF-A0A662GDM4-F1
#
_cell.length_a   1.000
_cell.length_b   1.000
_cell.length_c   1.000
_cell.angle_alpha   90.00
_cell.angle_beta   90.00
_cell.angle_gamma   90.00
#
_symmetry.space_group_name_H-M   'P 1'
#
loop_
_entity.id
_entity.type
_entity.pdbx_description
1 polymer ?
#
loop_
_entity_poly.entity_id
_entity_poly.type
_entity_poly.pdbx_seq_one_letter_code
_entity_poly.pdbx_strand_id
1 'polypeptide(L)'
;MKIRELKKRQEARKKAYEEWRKLLAEGRYREAFSKAVVSGRLTTDMVNDAKVLLDLLGVPWVQAPSEGEAQAAYMAIKGDVWATAS
;
A
#
# COMPACT_ATOMS: atom_id res chain seq x y z
N MET A 1 -22.63 -16.62 -10.43
CA MET A 1 -22.39 -15.63 -9.36
C MET A 1 -21.01 -14.98 -9.40
N LYS A 2 -19.92 -15.76 -9.51
CA LYS A 2 -18.51 -15.26 -9.41
C LYS A 2 -18.13 -14.10 -10.36
N ILE A 3 -18.59 -14.13 -11.62
CA ILE A 3 -18.24 -13.11 -12.64
C ILE A 3 -18.89 -11.74 -12.35
N ARG A 4 -20.14 -11.72 -11.87
CA ARG A 4 -20.84 -10.45 -11.54
C ARG A 4 -20.17 -9.73 -10.37
N GLU A 5 -19.71 -10.49 -9.39
CA GLU A 5 -19.07 -9.95 -8.19
C GLU A 5 -17.65 -9.42 -8.48
N LEU A 6 -16.90 -10.15 -9.31
CA LEU A 6 -15.61 -9.67 -9.84
C LEU A 6 -15.77 -8.37 -10.63
N LYS A 7 -16.76 -8.28 -11.53
CA LYS A 7 -17.04 -7.06 -12.29
C LYS A 7 -17.40 -5.87 -11.37
N LYS A 8 -18.25 -6.09 -10.36
CA LYS A 8 -18.59 -5.05 -9.38
C LYS A 8 -17.36 -4.54 -8.61
N ARG A 9 -16.49 -5.44 -8.18
CA ARG A 9 -15.22 -5.06 -7.51
C ARG A 9 -14.30 -4.29 -8.46
N GLN A 10 -14.24 -4.69 -9.72
CA GLN A 10 -13.41 -4.04 -10.73
C GLN A 10 -13.91 -2.62 -11.05
N GLU A 11 -15.23 -2.44 -11.18
CA GLU A 11 -15.85 -1.12 -11.35
C GLU A 11 -15.65 -0.22 -10.13
N ALA A 12 -15.79 -0.75 -8.92
CA ALA A 12 -15.55 0.00 -7.68
C ALA A 12 -14.11 0.50 -7.59
N ARG A 13 -13.13 -0.35 -7.93
CA ARG A 13 -11.71 0.02 -7.98
C ARG A 13 -11.44 1.11 -9.04
N LYS A 14 -12.05 0.99 -10.22
CA LYS A 14 -11.89 1.97 -11.30
C LYS A 14 -12.44 3.34 -10.90
N LYS A 15 -13.63 3.39 -10.31
CA LYS A 15 -14.22 4.65 -9.80
C LYS A 15 -13.36 5.28 -8.71
N ALA A 16 -12.90 4.48 -7.75
CA ALA A 16 -12.01 4.95 -6.69
C ALA A 16 -10.70 5.53 -7.24
N TYR A 17 -10.17 4.97 -8.33
CA TYR A 17 -8.97 5.48 -8.99
C TYR A 17 -9.19 6.82 -9.72
N GLU A 18 -10.31 6.97 -10.43
CA GLU A 18 -10.67 8.23 -11.09
C GLU A 18 -10.87 9.35 -10.06
N GLU A 19 -11.56 9.05 -8.96
CA GLU A 19 -11.77 9.97 -7.85
C GLU A 19 -10.46 10.33 -7.14
N TRP A 20 -9.58 9.34 -6.90
CA TRP A 20 -8.25 9.56 -6.36
C TRP A 20 -7.45 10.57 -7.19
N ARG A 21 -7.39 10.40 -8.52
CA ARG A 21 -6.66 11.33 -9.42
C ARG A 21 -7.23 12.74 -9.36
N LYS A 22 -8.56 12.88 -9.29
CA LYS A 22 -9.22 14.18 -9.18
C LYS A 22 -8.86 14.87 -7.86
N LEU A 23 -8.95 14.15 -6.74
CA LEU A 23 -8.59 14.67 -5.42
C LEU A 23 -7.11 15.05 -5.34
N LEU A 24 -6.24 14.31 -6.03
CA LEU A 24 -4.81 14.63 -6.12
C LEU A 24 -4.58 15.95 -6.86
N ALA A 25 -5.28 16.16 -7.98
CA ALA A 25 -5.20 17.40 -8.76
C ALA A 25 -5.77 18.63 -8.00
N GLU A 26 -6.75 18.40 -7.12
CA GLU A 26 -7.34 19.43 -6.24
C GLU A 26 -6.51 19.68 -4.96
N GLY A 27 -5.41 18.96 -4.74
CA GLY A 27 -4.58 19.08 -3.53
C GLY A 27 -5.21 18.50 -2.26
N ARG A 28 -6.26 17.68 -2.38
CA ARG A 28 -7.00 17.06 -1.26
C ARG A 28 -6.37 15.73 -0.87
N TYR A 29 -5.12 15.77 -0.41
CA TYR A 29 -4.29 14.58 -0.19
C TYR A 29 -4.87 13.54 0.78
N ARG A 30 -5.52 13.97 1.87
CA ARG A 30 -6.11 13.06 2.87
C ARG A 30 -7.23 12.21 2.28
N GLU A 31 -8.09 12.83 1.47
CA GLU A 31 -9.21 12.17 0.81
C GLU A 31 -8.72 11.30 -0.34
N ALA A 32 -7.72 11.79 -1.08
CA ALA A 32 -7.04 11.00 -2.10
C ALA A 32 -6.45 9.71 -1.49
N PHE A 33 -5.72 9.81 -0.38
CA PHE A 33 -5.15 8.64 0.30
C PHE A 33 -6.23 7.59 0.65
N SER A 34 -7.36 8.02 1.20
CA SER A 34 -8.49 7.12 1.49
C SER A 34 -8.97 6.37 0.24
N LYS A 35 -9.08 7.05 -0.91
CA LYS A 35 -9.49 6.44 -2.18
C LYS A 35 -8.43 5.52 -2.78
N ALA A 36 -7.15 5.82 -2.60
CA ALA A 36 -6.05 4.95 -3.03
C ALA A 36 -6.11 3.59 -2.33
N VAL A 37 -6.31 3.58 -1.01
CA VAL A 37 -6.48 2.35 -0.20
C VAL A 37 -7.68 1.52 -0.69
N VAL A 38 -8.84 2.15 -0.89
CA VAL A 38 -10.06 1.47 -1.38
C VAL A 38 -9.88 0.90 -2.80
N SER A 39 -9.13 1.59 -3.66
CA SER A 39 -8.81 1.09 -5.00
C SER A 39 -7.84 -0.10 -4.97
N GLY A 40 -7.22 -0.38 -3.82
CA GLY A 40 -6.20 -1.42 -3.65
C GLY A 40 -4.94 -1.14 -4.46
N ARG A 41 -4.66 0.13 -4.77
CA ARG A 41 -3.56 0.53 -5.63
C ARG A 41 -2.56 1.35 -4.83
N LEU A 42 -1.49 0.68 -4.42
CA LEU A 42 -0.27 1.32 -3.96
C LEU A 42 0.51 1.79 -5.21
N THR A 43 0.87 3.06 -5.29
CA THR A 43 1.77 3.54 -6.35
C THR A 43 3.22 3.50 -5.88
N THR A 44 4.16 3.49 -6.83
CA THR A 44 5.58 3.58 -6.52
C THR A 44 5.90 4.84 -5.72
N ASP A 45 5.27 5.97 -6.06
CA ASP A 45 5.45 7.24 -5.35
C ASP A 45 5.00 7.14 -3.89
N MET A 46 3.84 6.52 -3.62
CA MET A 46 3.37 6.30 -2.25
C MET A 46 4.32 5.44 -1.43
N VAL A 47 4.94 4.42 -2.05
CA VAL A 47 5.96 3.58 -1.38
C VAL A 47 7.21 4.39 -1.08
N ASN A 48 7.66 5.23 -2.02
CA ASN A 48 8.83 6.07 -1.83
C ASN A 48 8.58 7.12 -0.73
N ASP A 49 7.42 7.77 -0.74
CA ASP A 49 7.02 8.73 0.29
C ASP A 49 7.00 8.07 1.68
N ALA A 50 6.49 6.84 1.78
CA ALA A 50 6.51 6.07 3.01
C ALA A 50 7.94 5.78 3.50
N LYS A 51 8.86 5.41 2.60
CA LYS A 51 10.28 5.19 2.95
C LYS A 51 10.94 6.47 3.47
N VAL A 52 10.74 7.59 2.77
CA VAL A 52 11.26 8.89 3.22
C VAL A 52 10.71 9.27 4.58
N LEU A 53 9.41 9.04 4.83
CA LEU A 53 8.82 9.28 6.13
C LEU A 53 9.47 8.43 7.24
N LEU A 54 9.70 7.13 6.98
CA LEU A 54 10.37 6.25 7.94
C LEU A 54 11.81 6.70 8.22
N ASP A 55 12.54 7.12 7.18
CA ASP A 55 13.89 7.67 7.32
C ASP A 55 13.90 8.92 8.20
N LEU A 56 12.93 9.84 8.00
CA LEU A 56 12.79 11.06 8.81
C LEU A 56 12.42 10.75 10.27
N LEU A 57 11.67 9.68 10.52
CA LEU A 57 11.32 9.22 11.87
C LEU A 57 12.43 8.40 12.53
N GLY A 58 13.50 8.05 11.81
CA GLY A 58 14.55 7.17 12.30
C GLY A 58 14.10 5.71 12.45
N VAL A 59 13.05 5.29 11.75
CA VAL A 59 12.52 3.92 11.79
C VAL A 59 13.19 3.10 10.68
N PRO A 60 13.93 2.04 11.01
CA PRO A 60 14.60 1.22 10.00
C PRO A 60 13.57 0.41 9.19
N TRP A 61 13.84 0.29 7.89
CA TRP A 61 13.07 -0.55 6.97
C TRP A 61 14.02 -1.40 6.12
N VAL A 62 13.51 -2.52 5.62
CA VAL A 62 14.27 -3.46 4.79
C VAL A 62 13.58 -3.61 3.44
N GLN A 63 14.34 -3.48 2.35
CA GLN A 63 13.84 -3.82 1.03
C GLN A 63 13.87 -5.34 0.83
N ALA A 64 12.70 -5.97 0.85
CA ALA A 64 12.59 -7.38 0.47
C ALA A 64 12.99 -7.57 -1.01
N PRO A 65 13.68 -8.66 -1.37
CA PRO A 65 14.01 -8.98 -2.76
C PRO A 65 12.76 -9.39 -3.57
N SER A 66 11.69 -9.80 -2.89
CA SER A 66 10.41 -10.17 -3.48
C SER A 66 9.27 -9.80 -2.50
N GLU A 67 8.65 -10.78 -1.86
CA GLU A 67 7.51 -10.56 -0.96
C GLU A 67 7.94 -10.06 0.43
N GLY A 68 7.30 -9.00 0.90
CA GLY A 68 7.58 -8.40 2.22
C GLY A 68 7.26 -9.35 3.38
N GLU A 69 6.16 -10.09 3.28
CA GLU A 69 5.75 -11.07 4.30
C GLU A 69 6.77 -12.21 4.41
N ALA A 70 7.26 -12.71 3.27
CA ALA A 70 8.29 -13.76 3.24
C ALA A 70 9.60 -13.27 3.88
N GLN A 71 10.02 -12.04 3.59
CA GLN A 71 11.20 -11.45 4.22
C GLN A 71 11.02 -11.27 5.73
N ALA A 72 9.85 -10.80 6.18
CA ALA A 72 9.56 -10.63 7.59
C ALA A 72 9.58 -11.98 8.35
N ALA A 73 8.96 -13.01 7.77
CA ALA A 73 8.96 -14.37 8.34
C ALA A 73 10.39 -14.95 8.41
N TYR A 74 11.19 -14.76 7.36
CA TYR A 74 12.59 -15.19 7.33
C TYR A 74 13.41 -14.53 8.45
N MET A 75 13.24 -13.22 8.67
CA MET A 75 13.94 -12.50 9.75
C MET A 75 13.52 -12.99 11.13
N ALA A 76 12.24 -13.31 11.33
CA ALA A 76 11.75 -13.88 12.60
C ALA A 76 12.34 -15.28 12.85
N ILE A 77 12.39 -16.15 11.83
CA ILE A 77 13.00 -17.48 11.92
C ILE A 77 14.50 -17.39 12.23
N LYS A 78 15.20 -16.44 11.62
CA LYS A 78 16.63 -16.20 11.85
C LYS A 78 16.94 -15.60 13.22
N GLY A 79 15.94 -15.05 13.90
CA GLY A 79 16.08 -14.40 15.22
C GLY A 79 16.52 -12.94 15.15
N ASP A 80 16.47 -12.32 13.96
CA ASP A 80 16.78 -10.89 13.80
C ASP A 80 15.65 -10.01 14.40
N VAL A 81 14.43 -10.55 14.48
CA VAL A 81 13.26 -9.93 15.11
C VAL A 81 12.48 -10.95 15.93
N TRP A 82 11.67 -10.51 16.90
CA TRP A 82 10.88 -11.40 17.76
C TRP A 82 9.66 -12.01 17.07
N ALA A 83 8.95 -11.22 16.24
CA ALA A 83 7.75 -11.66 15.54
C ALA A 83 7.47 -10.78 14.30
N THR A 84 6.51 -11.18 13.48
CA THR A 84 6.00 -10.43 12.33
C THR A 84 4.67 -9.74 12.65
N ALA A 85 4.35 -8.69 11.89
CA ALA A 85 3.05 -8.02 11.90
C ALA A 85 2.62 -7.74 10.45
N SER A 86 1.39 -8.09 10.07
CA SER A 86 0.82 -7.92 8.72
C SER A 86 -0.63 -7.48 8.78
#